data_AF-A0A267M8A9-F1
#
_entry.id   AF-A0A267M8A9-F1
#
_cell.length_a   1.000
_cell.length_b   1.000
_cell.length_c   1.000
_cell.angle_alpha   90.00
_cell.angle_beta   90.00
_cell.angle_gamma   90.00
#
_symmetry.space_group_name_H-M   'P 1'
#
loop_
_entity.id
_entity.type
_entity.pdbx_description
1 polymer ?
#
loop_
_entity_poly.entity_id
_entity_poly.type
_entity_poly.pdbx_seq_one_letter_code
_entity_poly.pdbx_strand_id
1 'polypeptide(L)' 'MKDLPNIYEWNDPYDILNLFDTKIYGDKHGIMYVTSASEQMLLFKTSGRYVLPSKKDIVKYLGNGAWAIKEEPSWMIG' A
#
# COMPACT_ATOMS: atom_id res chain seq x y z
N MET A 1 19.89 6.81 -7.69
CA MET A 1 19.09 6.53 -6.48
C MET A 1 17.66 6.67 -6.94
N LYS A 2 16.84 5.61 -6.93
CA LYS A 2 15.41 5.74 -7.27
C LYS A 2 14.79 6.49 -6.09
N ASP A 3 14.21 7.66 -6.33
CA ASP A 3 13.57 8.42 -5.25
C ASP A 3 12.52 7.53 -4.59
N LEU A 4 12.56 7.43 -3.26
CA LEU A 4 11.60 6.65 -2.50
C LEU A 4 10.21 7.26 -2.70
N PRO A 5 9.18 6.48 -3.05
CA PRO A 5 7.83 7.00 -3.22
C PRO A 5 7.38 7.76 -1.96
N ASN A 6 6.82 8.94 -2.15
CA ASN A 6 6.25 9.70 -1.05
C ASN A 6 4.94 9.03 -0.62
N ILE A 7 4.97 8.26 0.46
CA ILE A 7 3.80 7.52 0.96
C ILE A 7 2.61 8.41 1.36
N TYR A 8 2.84 9.72 1.53
CA TYR A 8 1.79 10.73 1.75
C TYR A 8 1.13 11.20 0.45
N GLU A 9 1.52 10.68 -0.70
CA GLU A 9 0.82 10.81 -1.97
C GLU A 9 0.12 9.50 -2.33
N TRP A 10 -0.61 9.51 -3.45
CA TRP A 10 -1.21 8.28 -3.96
C TRP A 10 -0.17 7.47 -4.70
N ASN A 11 0.01 6.22 -4.32
CA ASN A 11 1.03 5.32 -4.87
C ASN A 11 0.41 3.99 -5.24
N ASP A 12 1.08 3.27 -6.15
CA ASP A 12 0.78 1.87 -6.40
C ASP A 12 1.15 1.03 -5.14
N PRO A 13 0.29 0.10 -4.69
CA PRO A 13 0.60 -0.82 -3.59
C PRO A 13 1.93 -1.57 -3.73
N TYR A 14 2.36 -1.90 -4.95
CA TYR A 14 3.63 -2.56 -5.25
C TYR A 14 4.83 -1.62 -5.09
N ASP A 15 4.68 -0.32 -5.32
CA ASP A 15 5.73 0.65 -5.00
C ASP A 15 5.96 0.72 -3.48
N ILE A 16 4.90 0.55 -2.69
CA ILE A 16 4.98 0.44 -1.23
C ILE A 16 5.64 -0.87 -0.78
N LEU A 17 5.39 -1.98 -1.48
CA LEU A 17 6.03 -3.28 -1.23
C LEU A 17 7.56 -3.18 -1.31
N ASN A 18 8.06 -2.41 -2.28
CA ASN A 18 9.49 -2.21 -2.50
C ASN A 18 10.14 -1.25 -1.49
N LEU A 19 9.35 -0.47 -0.75
CA LEU A 19 9.81 0.52 0.22
C LEU A 19 10.10 -0.07 1.59
N PHE A 20 9.25 -0.99 2.04
CA PHE A 20 9.34 -1.56 3.37
C PHE A 20 10.13 -2.86 3.31
N ASP A 21 11.33 -2.84 3.87
CA ASP A 21 12.04 -4.08 4.22
C ASP A 21 11.09 -4.91 5.09
N THR A 22 10.94 -6.19 4.77
CA THR A 22 9.86 -7.08 5.25
C THR A 22 9.67 -7.15 6.78
N LYS A 23 10.63 -6.63 7.53
CA LYS A 23 10.65 -6.49 8.99
C LYS A 23 9.85 -5.31 9.54
N ILE A 24 9.43 -4.34 8.72
CA ILE A 24 8.70 -3.13 9.18
C ILE A 24 7.17 -3.30 9.10
N TYR A 25 6.68 -4.37 8.44
CA TYR A 25 5.27 -4.67 8.34
C TYR A 25 4.69 -5.05 9.71
N GLY A 26 3.91 -4.15 10.30
CA GLY A 26 3.26 -4.36 11.59
C GLY A 26 2.13 -3.37 11.82
N ASP A 27 1.29 -3.66 12.82
CA ASP A 27 0.05 -2.89 13.08
C ASP A 27 0.29 -1.40 13.32
N LYS A 28 1.50 -1.01 13.77
CA LYS A 28 1.94 0.38 13.94
C LYS A 28 1.85 1.20 12.64
N HIS A 29 2.11 0.57 11.50
CA HIS A 29 2.05 1.22 10.19
C HIS A 29 0.76 0.91 9.43
N GLY A 30 -0.12 0.09 10.01
CA GLY A 30 -1.36 -0.32 9.36
C GLY A 30 -1.14 -1.08 8.06
N ILE A 31 0.00 -1.77 7.94
CA ILE A 31 0.30 -2.63 6.79
C ILE A 31 0.49 -4.04 7.31
N MET A 32 -0.15 -5.00 6.64
CA MET A 32 0.06 -6.42 6.86
C MET A 32 0.58 -7.04 5.57
N TYR A 33 1.73 -7.69 5.67
CA TYR A 33 2.33 -8.42 4.56
C TYR A 33 1.77 -9.84 4.51
N VAL A 34 1.30 -10.25 3.33
CA VAL A 34 0.77 -11.58 3.09
C VAL A 34 1.47 -12.18 1.89
N THR A 35 1.94 -13.41 2.06
CA THR A 35 2.53 -14.21 0.98
C THR A 35 1.57 -15.32 0.60
N SER A 36 1.32 -15.45 -0.69
CA SER A 36 0.80 -16.67 -1.31
C SER A 36 1.92 -17.32 -2.12
N ALA A 37 1.78 -18.59 -2.47
CA ALA A 37 2.82 -19.41 -3.12
C ALA A 37 3.43 -18.80 -4.40
N SER A 38 2.83 -17.76 -4.97
CA SER A 38 3.27 -17.09 -6.20
C SER A 38 3.30 -15.56 -6.10
N GLU A 39 2.76 -14.96 -5.04
CA GLU A 39 2.49 -13.52 -5.00
C GLU A 39 2.73 -12.94 -3.60
N GLN A 40 3.37 -11.77 -3.58
CA GLN A 40 3.53 -10.95 -2.38
C GLN A 40 2.52 -9.81 -2.43
N MET A 41 1.77 -9.64 -1.34
CA MET A 41 0.69 -8.67 -1.26
C MET A 41 0.76 -7.90 0.05
N LEU A 42 0.29 -6.65 0.01
CA LEU A 42 0.11 -5.80 1.18
C LEU A 42 -1.37 -5.56 1.42
N LEU A 43 -1.80 -5.78 2.66
CA LEU A 43 -3.10 -5.31 3.14
C LEU A 43 -2.90 -4.02 3.90
N PHE A 44 -3.82 -3.09 3.70
CA PHE A 44 -3.78 -1.76 4.29
C PHE A 44 -4.93 -1.56 5.26
N LYS A 45 -4.65 -1.00 6.43
CA LYS A 45 -5.63 -0.74 7.49
C LYS A 45 -6.45 0.49 7.12
N THR A 46 -7.70 0.25 6.72
CA THR A 46 -8.69 1.27 6.39
C THR A 46 -9.85 1.15 7.37
N SER A 47 -10.23 2.25 8.02
CA SER A 47 -11.35 2.26 8.98
C SER A 47 -11.31 1.13 10.02
N GLY A 48 -10.10 0.76 10.48
CA GLY A 48 -9.88 -0.30 11.47
C GLY A 48 -9.81 -1.73 10.92
N ARG A 49 -9.93 -1.96 9.61
CA ARG A 49 -9.86 -3.29 8.97
C ARG A 49 -8.75 -3.34 7.93
N TYR A 50 -8.10 -4.49 7.81
CA TYR A 50 -7.13 -4.74 6.75
C TYR A 50 -7.84 -5.07 5.45
N VAL A 51 -7.53 -4.32 4.39
CA VAL A 51 -8.12 -4.46 3.06
C VAL A 51 -7.01 -4.73 2.05
N LEU A 52 -7.22 -5.75 1.22
CA LEU A 52 -6.37 -6.05 0.07
C LEU A 52 -6.80 -5.15 -1.10
N PRO A 53 -5.94 -4.26 -1.61
CA PRO A 53 -6.27 -3.43 -2.77
C PRO A 53 -6.37 -4.29 -4.04
N SER A 54 -7.24 -3.86 -4.95
CA SER A 54 -7.34 -4.42 -6.30
C SER A 54 -6.17 -3.96 -7.16
N LYS A 55 -5.96 -4.61 -8.33
CA LYS A 55 -4.86 -4.26 -9.27
C LYS A 55 -4.88 -2.83 -9.80
N LYS A 56 -6.01 -2.13 -9.69
CA LYS A 56 -6.17 -0.73 -10.14
C LYS A 56 -6.21 0.23 -8.96
N ASP A 57 -6.15 -0.26 -7.73
CA ASP A 57 -6.29 0.61 -6.58
C ASP A 57 -4.95 1.26 -6.25
N ILE A 58 -5.00 2.53 -5.88
CA ILE A 58 -3.87 3.29 -5.34
C ILE A 58 -4.10 3.59 -3.86
N VAL A 59 -3.00 3.65 -3.13
CA VAL A 59 -2.98 3.77 -1.68
C VAL A 59 -2.30 5.06 -1.24
N LYS A 60 -2.77 5.64 -0.14
CA LYS A 60 -2.19 6.82 0.48
C LYS A 60 -2.13 6.65 1.99
N TYR A 61 -0.98 6.93 2.60
CA TYR A 61 -0.85 6.93 4.03
C TYR A 61 -1.47 8.20 4.62
N LEU A 62 -2.38 8.02 5.58
CA LEU A 62 -3.06 9.11 6.29
C LEU A 62 -2.39 9.47 7.62
N GLY A 63 -1.37 8.70 8.03
CA GLY A 63 -0.78 8.79 9.37
C GLY A 63 -1.40 7.81 10.36
N ASN A 64 -0.72 7.60 11.49
CA ASN A 64 -1.19 6.77 12.61
C ASN A 64 -1.65 5.35 12.23
N GLY A 65 -0.98 4.72 11.26
CA GLY A 65 -1.34 3.39 10.79
C GLY A 65 -2.67 3.33 10.02
N ALA A 66 -3.16 4.45 9.51
CA ALA A 66 -4.35 4.51 8.67
C ALA A 66 -3.99 4.78 7.22
N TRP A 67 -4.72 4.12 6.32
CA TRP A 67 -4.56 4.24 4.87
C TRP A 67 -5.89 4.59 4.21
N ALA A 68 -5.79 5.28 3.07
CA ALA A 68 -6.88 5.41 2.12
C ALA A 68 -6.61 4.53 0.90
N ILE A 69 -7.67 3.94 0.35
CA ILE A 69 -7.65 3.18 -0.90
C ILE A 69 -8.67 3.85 -1.82
N LYS A 70 -8.31 4.06 -3.08
CA LYS A 70 -9.23 4.45 -4.14
C LYS A 70 -8.85 3.76 -5.43
N GLU A 71 -9.81 3.55 -6.32
CA GLU A 71 -9.51 3.11 -7.68
C GLU A 71 -8.73 4.22 -8.39
N GLU A 72 -7.64 3.85 -9.07
CA GLU A 72 -6.90 4.73 -9.95
C GLU A 72 -7.82 5.14 -11.10
N PRO A 73 -8.09 6.44 -11.28
CA PRO A 73 -8.91 6.88 -12.37
C PRO A 73 -8.23 6.53 -13.71
N SER A 74 -8.99 5.91 -14.61
CA SER A 74 -8.51 5.41 -15.91
C SER A 74 -7.85 6.46 -16.82
N TRP A 75 -7.96 7.76 -16.50
CA TRP A 75 -7.34 8.87 -17.22
C TRP A 75 -5.94 9.25 -16.72
N MET A 76 -5.42 8.61 -15.67
CA MET A 76 -4.03 8.77 -15.22
C MET A 76 -3.07 7.77 -15.86
N ILE A 77 -3.58 6.79 -16.62
CA ILE A 77 -2.78 5.86 -17.43
C ILE A 77 -2.42 6.57 -18.73
N GLY A 78 -1.37 7.40 -18.69
CA GLY A 78 -0.80 8.11 -19.84
C GLY A 78 0.45 7.43 -20.39
#